data_AF-A0A9J2PHI7-F1
#
_entry.id   AF-A0A9J2PHI7-F1
#
_cell.length_a   1.000
_cell.length_b   1.000
_cell.length_c   1.000
_cell.angle_alpha   90.00
_cell.angle_beta   90.00
_cell.angle_gamma   90.00
#
_symmetry.space_group_name_H-M   'P 1'
#
loop_
_entity.id
_entity.type
_entity.pdbx_description
1 polymer ?
#
loop_
_entity_poly.entity_id
_entity_poly.type
_entity_poly.pdbx_seq_one_letter_code
_entity_poly.pdbx_strand_id
1 'polypeptide(L)'
;MRMSQPSPSGRPKTSAGSRATSARGVRRPSTAARKMSERPFSRTAMDANSNVLQRAVSNAAVPPPRSSMGERVQSRMSTAQAARSPSSNFNRGAAPGSSMRPITQQGLTGVRASSRLAINRQVLDKSYYVSLLRQKTNSLLLETETLKKELDRGELNRQNLTIYEKRAEEEASIIRDLQGALVDCNMIIDRLNTNTDLDELKEELNELIAKNEEAEKSLNELFADRQRIEEETRDVERQIEVEKAKNMAALSELDVHVREQFEELKREAVLLDEEYRMKEEQLAALNRRKEQLDDEVASSSLKQQAMILHERLAEMESKKAAITEEINAEGTPSEQRERLLQTVIRTTDEVTAMQKQIDSVTERIDQGNEELREFENEYDGVIGEKNEKYRELKTKEMQIDEFLDSHEQLKSEQETRIAQISTEIVRLLELISRNCSVTDLSANVTGMDAAGVEKFNDETASASELQDLHVRLQEEMISLDESERRLRNDAENLTHRMQAMSDRMDEFEDHEGLKADTGQKRLGLERRLKELQVLLPDVEVNSEQVLAKLSTAKIQLDESDEYTTLKNVQKKWQYVEQNNAALRETAAAKDAETNYSNLKDEAMRLQAEYNANVVSWTRPK
;
A
#
# COMPACT_ATOMS: atom_id res chain seq x y z
N MET A 1 9.69 -24.25 82.21
CA MET A 1 10.43 -23.11 81.63
C MET A 1 9.43 -22.21 80.94
N ARG A 2 9.43 -20.92 81.30
CA ARG A 2 8.56 -19.85 80.79
C ARG A 2 9.14 -19.22 79.52
N MET A 3 8.32 -18.36 78.90
CA MET A 3 8.59 -17.35 77.87
C MET A 3 8.35 -17.86 76.44
N SER A 4 7.68 -17.16 75.51
CA SER A 4 7.10 -15.80 75.51
C SER A 4 6.32 -15.61 74.20
N GLN A 5 5.21 -14.87 74.25
CA GLN A 5 4.48 -14.37 73.08
C GLN A 5 5.28 -13.31 72.29
N PRO A 6 4.80 -12.96 71.09
CA PRO A 6 4.55 -11.54 70.84
C PRO A 6 3.19 -11.23 70.20
N SER A 7 2.70 -10.03 70.53
CA SER A 7 1.51 -9.35 70.00
C SER A 7 1.87 -8.36 68.85
N PRO A 8 0.87 -7.79 68.14
CA PRO A 8 0.97 -7.24 66.79
C PRO A 8 1.03 -5.69 66.73
N SER A 9 1.52 -5.11 65.61
CA SER A 9 1.04 -3.83 65.05
C SER A 9 1.80 -3.43 63.76
N GLY A 10 1.12 -2.79 62.82
CA GLY A 10 1.77 -2.00 61.75
C GLY A 10 1.05 -1.94 60.40
N ARG A 11 0.00 -1.11 60.29
CA ARG A 11 -0.57 -0.62 59.00
C ARG A 11 0.50 0.09 58.15
N PRO A 12 0.49 -0.03 56.80
CA PRO A 12 1.26 0.84 55.94
C PRO A 12 0.58 2.21 55.77
N LYS A 13 1.37 3.28 55.86
CA LYS A 13 0.99 4.67 55.59
C LYS A 13 1.19 4.99 54.11
N THR A 14 0.18 5.62 53.51
CA THR A 14 0.24 6.31 52.21
C THR A 14 1.23 7.48 52.29
N SER A 15 2.26 7.49 51.43
CA SER A 15 3.16 8.64 51.26
C SER A 15 2.55 9.64 50.28
N ALA A 16 2.32 10.84 50.80
CA ALA A 16 1.98 12.03 50.03
C ALA A 16 3.21 12.50 49.24
N GLY A 17 3.02 12.73 47.93
CA GLY A 17 4.02 13.30 47.05
C GLY A 17 4.25 14.78 47.31
N SER A 18 5.53 15.13 47.39
CA SER A 18 6.11 16.41 47.78
C SER A 18 5.89 17.51 46.73
N ARG A 19 5.50 18.70 47.21
CA ARG A 19 5.67 19.98 46.50
C ARG A 19 7.15 20.29 46.32
N ALA A 20 7.56 20.68 45.11
CA ALA A 20 8.85 21.31 44.84
C ALA A 20 8.69 22.83 44.68
N THR A 21 9.54 23.57 45.38
CA THR A 21 9.68 25.03 45.36
C THR A 21 10.70 25.48 44.31
N SER A 22 10.30 26.50 43.54
CA SER A 22 11.09 27.59 42.91
C SER A 22 12.55 27.36 42.50
N ALA A 23 12.81 27.55 41.20
CA ALA A 23 14.05 28.16 40.72
C ALA A 23 13.73 29.21 39.62
N ARG A 24 14.40 30.35 39.76
CA ARG A 24 14.26 31.60 39.02
C ARG A 24 15.33 31.63 37.93
N GLY A 25 14.98 31.93 36.68
CA GLY A 25 15.97 32.17 35.62
C GLY A 25 15.39 32.41 34.22
N VAL A 26 15.32 33.68 33.83
CA VAL A 26 15.39 34.24 32.46
C VAL A 26 14.27 33.86 31.47
N ARG A 27 13.24 34.71 31.42
CA ARG A 27 12.27 34.79 30.31
C ARG A 27 12.75 35.78 29.25
N ARG A 28 12.94 35.31 28.01
CA ARG A 28 12.77 36.11 26.78
C ARG A 28 11.33 35.89 26.28
N PRO A 29 10.63 36.90 25.72
CA PRO A 29 9.28 36.71 25.23
C PRO A 29 9.30 35.97 23.88
N SER A 30 8.57 34.85 23.80
CA SER A 30 8.25 34.16 22.55
C SER A 30 7.00 34.79 21.94
N THR A 31 7.13 35.27 20.72
CA THR A 31 6.06 35.86 19.90
C THR A 31 5.08 34.79 19.43
N ALA A 32 3.82 35.19 19.36
CA ALA A 32 2.66 34.36 19.12
C ALA A 32 2.75 33.49 17.85
N ALA A 33 2.57 32.19 18.02
CA ALA A 33 2.21 31.27 16.94
C ALA A 33 0.74 31.55 16.53
N ARG A 34 0.55 32.16 15.35
CA ARG A 34 -0.75 32.18 14.66
C ARG A 34 -0.95 30.84 13.95
N LYS A 35 -2.14 30.27 14.13
CA LYS A 35 -2.66 29.10 13.43
C LYS A 35 -2.61 29.33 11.91
N MET A 36 -1.83 28.51 11.20
CA MET A 36 -1.89 28.34 9.75
C MET A 36 -2.77 27.12 9.48
N SER A 37 -4.08 27.32 9.51
CA SER A 37 -5.04 26.30 9.07
C SER A 37 -6.18 27.04 8.39
N GLU A 38 -6.02 27.27 7.08
CA GLU A 38 -7.07 27.47 6.07
C GLU A 38 -6.41 28.03 4.80
N ARG A 39 -5.91 27.13 3.95
CA ARG A 39 -5.80 27.40 2.51
C ARG A 39 -6.71 26.42 1.78
N PRO A 40 -7.69 26.90 1.00
CA PRO A 40 -8.52 26.02 0.19
C PRO A 40 -7.74 25.56 -1.05
N PHE A 41 -7.78 24.25 -1.29
CA PHE A 41 -7.37 23.61 -2.53
C PHE A 41 -8.12 24.22 -3.71
N SER A 42 -7.39 24.72 -4.72
CA SER A 42 -7.97 25.01 -6.04
C SER A 42 -7.58 23.88 -6.99
N ARG A 43 -8.59 23.06 -7.31
CA ARG A 43 -8.58 22.05 -8.37
C ARG A 43 -8.40 22.74 -9.72
N THR A 44 -7.36 22.36 -10.44
CA THR A 44 -7.26 22.50 -11.89
C THR A 44 -7.33 21.09 -12.48
N ALA A 45 -8.51 20.72 -12.98
CA ALA A 45 -8.67 19.60 -13.90
C ALA A 45 -9.44 20.14 -15.10
N MET A 46 -8.70 20.38 -16.17
CA MET A 46 -9.23 20.61 -17.51
C MET A 46 -9.61 19.25 -18.06
N ASP A 47 -10.90 18.99 -18.23
CA ASP A 47 -11.38 17.87 -19.05
C ASP A 47 -11.77 18.42 -20.42
N ALA A 48 -11.05 17.94 -21.43
CA ALA A 48 -11.32 18.15 -22.83
C ALA A 48 -11.92 16.86 -23.41
N ASN A 49 -12.96 17.02 -24.22
CA ASN A 49 -13.65 16.03 -25.06
C ASN A 49 -14.81 15.25 -24.43
N SER A 50 -16.04 15.62 -24.81
CA SER A 50 -16.85 14.73 -25.65
C SER A 50 -18.10 15.44 -26.21
N ASN A 51 -18.25 15.33 -27.54
CA ASN A 51 -19.46 15.61 -28.27
C ASN A 51 -20.52 14.55 -27.97
N VAL A 52 -21.71 14.94 -27.49
CA VAL A 52 -22.96 14.25 -27.86
C VAL A 52 -24.10 15.28 -27.92
N LEU A 53 -24.63 15.43 -29.14
CA LEU A 53 -25.92 16.06 -29.44
C LEU A 53 -27.06 15.13 -28.98
N GLN A 54 -28.04 15.61 -28.21
CA GLN A 54 -29.46 15.27 -28.41
C GLN A 54 -30.43 16.12 -27.56
N ARG A 55 -31.10 17.05 -28.26
CA ARG A 55 -32.55 17.33 -28.31
C ARG A 55 -33.42 17.28 -27.02
N ALA A 56 -33.80 18.48 -26.59
CA ALA A 56 -35.11 18.98 -26.09
C ALA A 56 -36.21 18.00 -25.61
N VAL A 57 -36.74 18.27 -24.40
CA VAL A 57 -38.17 18.59 -24.14
C VAL A 57 -38.36 19.27 -22.78
N SER A 58 -39.27 20.24 -22.76
CA SER A 58 -39.75 21.02 -21.61
C SER A 58 -40.63 20.19 -20.68
N ASN A 59 -40.61 20.45 -19.36
CA ASN A 59 -41.84 20.62 -18.57
C ASN A 59 -41.61 21.06 -17.12
N ALA A 60 -42.38 22.08 -16.76
CA ALA A 60 -43.13 22.34 -15.52
C ALA A 60 -42.42 22.32 -14.15
N ALA A 61 -42.55 23.48 -13.51
CA ALA A 61 -42.24 23.81 -12.14
C ALA A 61 -43.17 23.14 -11.10
N VAL A 62 -42.61 22.78 -9.95
CA VAL A 62 -43.31 22.59 -8.67
C VAL A 62 -42.40 23.15 -7.55
N PRO A 63 -42.89 24.04 -6.67
CA PRO A 63 -42.09 24.56 -5.55
C PRO A 63 -42.23 23.68 -4.27
N PRO A 64 -41.22 23.67 -3.37
CA PRO A 64 -41.30 22.96 -2.09
C PRO A 64 -41.95 23.81 -0.96
N PRO A 65 -42.36 23.17 0.16
CA PRO A 65 -43.24 23.77 1.16
C PRO A 65 -42.54 24.55 2.27
N ARG A 66 -43.33 25.37 2.95
CA ARG A 66 -42.99 26.21 4.11
C ARG A 66 -42.99 25.42 5.44
N SER A 67 -42.01 25.69 6.31
CA SER A 67 -42.04 25.52 7.77
C SER A 67 -41.99 26.94 8.40
N SER A 68 -42.92 27.39 9.26
CA SER A 68 -43.23 27.01 10.65
C SER A 68 -42.05 27.27 11.61
N MET A 69 -41.88 28.49 12.13
CA MET A 69 -42.34 29.01 13.45
C MET A 69 -41.56 28.47 14.67
N GLY A 70 -41.01 29.41 15.45
CA GLY A 70 -40.42 29.24 16.79
C GLY A 70 -38.96 29.72 16.84
N GLU A 71 -38.45 30.48 17.81
CA GLU A 71 -39.00 31.21 18.94
C GLU A 71 -37.84 32.08 19.52
N ARG A 72 -38.16 33.23 20.13
CA ARG A 72 -37.41 33.97 21.17
C ARG A 72 -35.92 34.37 20.97
N VAL A 73 -35.61 35.65 21.22
CA VAL A 73 -34.97 36.16 22.47
C VAL A 73 -34.92 37.70 22.46
N GLN A 74 -34.91 38.24 23.67
CA GLN A 74 -35.22 39.57 24.16
C GLN A 74 -34.19 40.69 23.87
N SER A 75 -34.77 41.88 23.69
CA SER A 75 -34.35 43.23 24.14
C SER A 75 -33.10 43.39 25.01
N ARG A 76 -32.23 44.33 24.58
CA ARG A 76 -31.61 45.33 25.47
C ARG A 76 -31.59 46.71 24.81
N MET A 77 -31.95 47.70 25.62
CA MET A 77 -32.11 49.10 25.29
C MET A 77 -30.81 49.91 25.42
N SER A 78 -30.77 51.00 24.63
CA SER A 78 -30.27 52.35 24.94
C SER A 78 -28.78 52.55 25.22
N THR A 79 -28.15 53.46 24.46
CA THR A 79 -27.67 54.75 25.00
C THR A 79 -27.61 55.78 23.88
N ALA A 80 -28.10 56.98 24.20
CA ALA A 80 -28.25 58.15 23.36
C ALA A 80 -26.91 58.80 22.95
N GLN A 81 -26.91 59.54 21.84
CA GLN A 81 -26.52 60.96 21.85
C GLN A 81 -26.97 61.68 20.58
N ALA A 82 -27.44 62.90 20.80
CA ALA A 82 -27.98 63.82 19.83
C ALA A 82 -26.87 64.73 19.27
N ALA A 83 -26.96 65.11 18.00
CA ALA A 83 -26.66 66.47 17.55
C ALA A 83 -27.19 66.70 16.13
N ARG A 84 -27.77 67.88 15.96
CA ARG A 84 -28.51 68.37 14.81
C ARG A 84 -27.59 68.99 13.75
N SER A 85 -28.00 68.92 12.49
CA SER A 85 -27.60 69.88 11.45
C SER A 85 -28.58 71.07 11.41
N PRO A 86 -28.14 72.29 11.04
CA PRO A 86 -29.04 73.36 10.65
C PRO A 86 -28.94 73.72 9.15
N SER A 87 -30.11 73.67 8.51
CA SER A 87 -30.72 74.62 7.56
C SER A 87 -29.88 75.37 6.51
N SER A 88 -30.32 75.26 5.24
CA SER A 88 -30.91 76.34 4.40
C SER A 88 -30.90 75.85 2.92
N ASN A 89 -31.79 76.20 1.99
CA ASN A 89 -32.99 77.02 1.93
C ASN A 89 -33.69 76.74 0.58
N PHE A 90 -35.04 76.74 0.60
CA PHE A 90 -35.99 77.29 -0.41
C PHE A 90 -35.92 76.80 -1.89
N ASN A 91 -37.01 76.50 -2.63
CA ASN A 91 -38.37 77.02 -2.59
C ASN A 91 -39.37 76.19 -3.45
N ARG A 92 -40.60 76.08 -2.95
CA ARG A 92 -41.94 76.08 -3.62
C ARG A 92 -42.33 75.08 -4.74
N GLY A 93 -43.37 74.31 -4.42
CA GLY A 93 -44.40 73.77 -5.33
C GLY A 93 -45.35 72.83 -4.59
N ALA A 94 -46.66 73.07 -4.64
CA ALA A 94 -47.70 72.53 -3.75
C ALA A 94 -48.02 71.02 -3.89
N ALA A 95 -48.63 70.45 -2.84
CA ALA A 95 -49.06 69.05 -2.66
C ALA A 95 -50.50 68.78 -3.18
N PRO A 96 -51.15 67.60 -3.00
CA PRO A 96 -50.70 66.29 -2.48
C PRO A 96 -51.20 65.04 -3.27
N GLY A 97 -50.75 63.85 -2.88
CA GLY A 97 -51.40 62.55 -3.17
C GLY A 97 -50.82 61.84 -4.40
N SER A 98 -50.64 60.53 -4.46
CA SER A 98 -51.14 59.44 -3.63
C SER A 98 -50.17 58.26 -3.74
N SER A 99 -49.63 57.82 -2.61
CA SER A 99 -49.00 56.52 -2.47
C SER A 99 -50.02 55.43 -2.78
N MET A 100 -49.76 54.67 -3.84
CA MET A 100 -50.43 53.41 -4.13
C MET A 100 -50.30 52.46 -2.93
N ARG A 101 -51.43 52.18 -2.29
CA ARG A 101 -51.65 50.92 -1.57
C ARG A 101 -52.67 50.13 -2.38
N PRO A 102 -52.35 48.93 -2.90
CA PRO A 102 -53.36 48.02 -3.40
C PRO A 102 -53.99 47.32 -2.19
N ILE A 103 -55.18 47.76 -1.80
CA ILE A 103 -56.05 46.99 -0.91
C ILE A 103 -57.10 46.31 -1.77
N THR A 104 -57.10 44.98 -1.65
CA THR A 104 -58.13 44.06 -2.08
C THR A 104 -59.44 44.39 -1.38
N GLN A 105 -60.49 44.73 -2.14
CA GLN A 105 -61.85 44.55 -1.68
C GLN A 105 -62.76 44.25 -2.87
N GLN A 106 -62.87 42.95 -3.16
CA GLN A 106 -64.11 42.38 -3.66
C GLN A 106 -65.24 42.80 -2.70
N GLY A 107 -66.18 43.59 -3.21
CA GLY A 107 -67.32 44.06 -2.45
C GLY A 107 -68.24 44.85 -3.36
N LEU A 108 -69.26 44.16 -3.88
CA LEU A 108 -70.52 44.67 -4.41
C LEU A 108 -70.53 46.12 -4.94
N THR A 109 -70.37 46.26 -6.25
CA THR A 109 -71.12 47.26 -7.02
C THR A 109 -72.03 46.45 -7.94
N GLY A 110 -73.34 46.45 -7.74
CA GLY A 110 -74.16 47.65 -7.81
C GLY A 110 -74.60 47.82 -9.25
N VAL A 111 -75.48 46.92 -9.69
CA VAL A 111 -76.21 47.00 -10.97
C VAL A 111 -76.82 48.39 -11.06
N ARG A 112 -76.22 49.27 -11.87
CA ARG A 112 -76.87 50.48 -12.34
C ARG A 112 -77.27 50.26 -13.79
N ALA A 113 -78.57 50.09 -13.95
CA ALA A 113 -79.28 50.19 -15.20
C ALA A 113 -79.01 51.54 -15.86
N SER A 114 -78.51 51.51 -17.08
CA SER A 114 -78.83 52.51 -18.09
C SER A 114 -78.69 51.91 -19.48
N SER A 115 -79.79 51.47 -20.05
CA SER A 115 -80.28 52.11 -21.27
C SER A 115 -81.70 51.65 -21.55
N ARG A 116 -82.59 52.63 -21.73
CA ARG A 116 -83.87 52.47 -22.40
C ARG A 116 -83.59 51.96 -23.82
N LEU A 117 -84.26 50.89 -24.24
CA LEU A 117 -85.10 50.80 -25.45
C LEU A 117 -85.37 49.32 -25.75
N ALA A 118 -86.61 49.10 -26.18
CA ALA A 118 -87.19 47.81 -26.49
C ALA A 118 -86.49 47.07 -27.65
N ILE A 119 -86.57 45.74 -27.58
CA ILE A 119 -86.69 44.78 -28.69
C ILE A 119 -85.67 44.93 -29.82
N ASN A 120 -84.68 44.03 -29.83
CA ASN A 120 -84.49 43.10 -30.95
C ASN A 120 -83.63 41.93 -30.46
N ARG A 121 -84.10 40.69 -30.66
CA ARG A 121 -83.17 39.59 -30.92
C ARG A 121 -82.42 40.01 -32.17
N GLN A 122 -81.27 40.64 -32.01
CA GLN A 122 -80.35 40.84 -33.12
C GLN A 122 -79.90 39.43 -33.50
N VAL A 123 -80.43 38.92 -34.60
CA VAL A 123 -79.75 37.86 -35.34
C VAL A 123 -78.46 38.51 -35.79
N LEU A 124 -77.39 38.21 -35.08
CA LEU A 124 -76.08 38.76 -35.36
C LEU A 124 -75.63 38.13 -36.67
N ASP A 125 -75.66 38.93 -37.74
CA ASP A 125 -75.24 38.46 -39.04
C ASP A 125 -73.76 38.04 -39.01
N LYS A 126 -73.36 37.19 -39.95
CA LYS A 126 -71.97 36.75 -40.13
C LYS A 126 -70.96 37.90 -40.01
N SER A 127 -71.33 39.09 -40.50
CA SER A 127 -70.52 40.32 -40.43
C SER A 127 -70.20 40.78 -38.99
N TYR A 128 -71.12 40.64 -38.04
CA TYR A 128 -70.87 40.98 -36.62
C TYR A 128 -69.82 40.05 -36.03
N TYR A 129 -69.98 38.73 -36.18
CA TYR A 129 -69.02 37.76 -35.70
C TYR A 129 -67.67 37.88 -36.40
N VAL A 130 -67.64 38.23 -37.69
CA VAL A 130 -66.40 38.54 -38.42
C VAL A 130 -65.73 39.80 -37.85
N SER A 131 -66.48 40.84 -37.50
CA SER A 131 -65.91 42.05 -36.87
C SER A 131 -65.38 41.77 -35.47
N LEU A 132 -66.10 40.98 -34.66
CA LEU A 132 -65.66 40.55 -33.33
C LEU A 132 -64.42 39.65 -33.42
N LEU A 133 -64.38 38.74 -34.39
CA LEU A 133 -63.20 37.92 -34.67
C LEU A 133 -62.03 38.81 -35.10
N ARG A 134 -62.22 39.78 -36.00
CA ARG A 134 -61.17 40.75 -36.37
C ARG A 134 -60.68 41.55 -35.17
N GLN A 135 -61.58 42.01 -34.30
CA GLN A 135 -61.21 42.73 -33.08
C GLN A 135 -60.40 41.82 -32.14
N LYS A 136 -60.81 40.56 -31.95
CA LYS A 136 -60.07 39.59 -31.14
C LYS A 136 -58.75 39.20 -31.77
N THR A 137 -58.68 39.03 -33.09
CA THR A 137 -57.44 38.82 -33.85
C THR A 137 -56.50 40.01 -33.66
N ASN A 138 -56.99 41.24 -33.77
CA ASN A 138 -56.17 42.43 -33.54
C ASN A 138 -55.71 42.54 -32.08
N SER A 139 -56.57 42.21 -31.11
CA SER A 139 -56.18 42.14 -29.70
C SER A 139 -55.11 41.08 -29.45
N LEU A 140 -55.22 39.90 -30.07
CA LEU A 140 -54.22 38.85 -30.00
C LEU A 140 -52.91 39.25 -30.71
N LEU A 141 -52.99 39.97 -31.82
CA LEU A 141 -51.81 40.49 -32.51
C LEU A 141 -51.08 41.53 -31.66
N LEU A 142 -51.81 42.46 -31.04
CA LEU A 142 -51.23 43.42 -30.10
C LEU A 142 -50.61 42.73 -28.89
N GLU A 143 -51.29 41.73 -28.33
CA GLU A 143 -50.74 40.93 -27.22
C GLU A 143 -49.51 40.10 -27.64
N THR A 144 -49.50 39.61 -28.88
CA THR A 144 -48.32 38.92 -29.42
C THR A 144 -47.15 39.89 -29.58
N GLU A 145 -47.41 41.15 -29.94
CA GLU A 145 -46.38 42.18 -30.05
C GLU A 145 -45.86 42.63 -28.67
N THR A 146 -46.73 42.74 -27.66
CA THR A 146 -46.30 43.05 -26.28
C THR A 146 -45.46 41.92 -25.71
N LEU A 147 -45.89 40.66 -25.85
CA LEU A 147 -45.12 39.49 -25.39
C LEU A 147 -43.77 39.37 -26.10
N LYS A 148 -43.69 39.71 -27.40
CA LYS A 148 -42.41 39.76 -28.12
C LYS A 148 -41.48 40.83 -27.55
N LYS A 149 -41.99 42.04 -27.28
CA LYS A 149 -41.20 43.10 -26.64
C LYS A 149 -40.73 42.71 -25.24
N GLU A 150 -41.55 42.01 -24.48
CA GLU A 150 -41.17 41.47 -23.17
C GLU A 150 -40.12 40.36 -23.28
N LEU A 151 -40.22 39.49 -24.28
CA LEU A 151 -39.22 38.46 -24.57
C LEU A 151 -37.88 39.11 -24.94
N ASP A 152 -37.86 40.06 -25.88
CA ASP A 152 -36.64 40.78 -26.30
C ASP A 152 -36.01 41.53 -25.12
N ARG A 153 -36.84 42.16 -24.28
CA ARG A 153 -36.40 42.81 -23.04
C ARG A 153 -35.85 41.79 -22.04
N GLY A 154 -36.47 40.63 -21.91
CA GLY A 154 -36.01 39.53 -21.06
C GLY A 154 -34.67 38.99 -21.53
N GLU A 155 -34.47 38.83 -22.83
CA GLU A 155 -33.20 38.41 -23.43
C GLU A 155 -32.09 39.44 -23.22
N LEU A 156 -32.36 40.72 -23.42
CA LEU A 156 -31.40 41.81 -23.16
C LEU A 156 -31.06 41.92 -21.67
N ASN A 157 -32.05 41.77 -20.79
CA ASN A 157 -31.82 41.75 -19.35
C ASN A 157 -30.98 40.53 -18.94
N ARG A 158 -31.21 39.35 -19.54
CA ARG A 158 -30.40 38.15 -19.31
C ARG A 158 -28.95 38.37 -19.73
N GLN A 159 -28.73 38.98 -20.90
CA GLN A 159 -27.38 39.34 -21.35
C GLN A 159 -26.70 40.35 -20.41
N ASN A 160 -27.44 41.37 -19.95
CA ASN A 160 -26.93 42.34 -18.99
C ASN A 160 -26.64 41.72 -17.62
N LEU A 161 -27.46 40.77 -17.17
CA LEU A 161 -27.23 40.07 -15.91
C LEU A 161 -25.89 39.32 -15.94
N THR A 162 -25.55 38.65 -17.05
CA THR A 162 -24.22 38.04 -17.21
C THR A 162 -23.10 39.07 -17.16
N ILE A 163 -23.29 40.28 -17.69
CA ILE A 163 -22.29 41.36 -17.59
C ILE A 163 -22.14 41.82 -16.14
N TYR A 164 -23.25 41.96 -15.40
CA TYR A 164 -23.22 42.32 -13.99
C TYR A 164 -22.61 41.23 -13.11
N GLU A 165 -22.87 39.95 -13.39
CA GLU A 165 -22.22 38.82 -12.70
C GLU A 165 -20.71 38.85 -12.90
N LYS A 166 -20.23 38.97 -14.14
CA LYS A 166 -18.79 39.11 -14.43
C LYS A 166 -18.17 40.30 -13.72
N ARG A 167 -18.83 41.46 -13.78
CA ARG A 167 -18.35 42.66 -13.09
C ARG A 167 -18.32 42.48 -11.57
N ALA A 168 -19.30 41.78 -11.00
CA ALA A 168 -19.32 41.47 -9.57
C ALA A 168 -18.19 40.49 -9.19
N GLU A 169 -17.87 39.50 -10.03
CA GLU A 169 -16.72 38.61 -9.84
C GLU A 169 -15.38 39.36 -9.91
N GLU A 170 -15.23 40.27 -10.88
CA GLU A 170 -14.07 41.13 -11.02
C GLU A 170 -13.90 42.05 -9.80
N GLU A 171 -14.96 42.76 -9.40
CA GLU A 171 -14.96 43.62 -8.20
C GLU A 171 -14.67 42.81 -6.93
N ALA A 172 -15.21 41.60 -6.81
CA ALA A 172 -14.90 40.69 -5.69
C ALA A 172 -13.44 40.21 -5.70
N SER A 173 -12.83 40.01 -6.87
CA SER A 173 -11.41 39.70 -6.99
C SER A 173 -10.55 40.88 -6.55
N ILE A 174 -10.87 42.09 -7.01
CA ILE A 174 -10.15 43.32 -6.61
C ILE A 174 -10.25 43.53 -5.09
N ILE A 175 -11.42 43.28 -4.49
CA ILE A 175 -11.59 43.36 -3.03
C ILE A 175 -10.70 42.34 -2.32
N ARG A 176 -10.61 41.10 -2.83
CA ARG A 176 -9.70 40.07 -2.27
C ARG A 176 -8.24 40.50 -2.35
N ASP A 177 -7.81 41.06 -3.48
CA ASP A 177 -6.43 41.54 -3.67
C ASP A 177 -6.11 42.71 -2.74
N LEU A 178 -7.04 43.68 -2.60
CA LEU A 178 -6.90 44.79 -1.67
C LEU A 178 -6.89 44.34 -0.20
N GLN A 179 -7.70 43.34 0.15
CA GLN A 179 -7.66 42.72 1.48
C GLN A 179 -6.33 42.01 1.73
N GLY A 180 -5.79 41.28 0.74
CA GLY A 180 -4.47 40.68 0.79
C GLY A 180 -3.39 41.72 1.04
N ALA A 181 -3.35 42.79 0.24
CA ALA A 181 -2.39 43.88 0.40
C ALA A 181 -2.52 44.59 1.76
N LEU A 182 -3.74 44.70 2.32
CA LEU A 182 -3.95 45.24 3.66
C LEU A 182 -3.40 44.30 4.74
N VAL A 183 -3.59 42.98 4.60
CA VAL A 183 -3.00 41.98 5.50
C VAL A 183 -1.48 42.05 5.44
N ASP A 184 -0.89 42.18 4.25
CA ASP A 184 0.56 42.33 4.08
C ASP A 184 1.06 43.62 4.74
N CYS A 185 0.38 44.74 4.52
CA CYS A 185 0.69 46.01 5.20
C CYS A 185 0.63 45.86 6.73
N ASN A 186 -0.42 45.22 7.26
CA ASN A 186 -0.57 44.98 8.69
C ASN A 186 0.53 44.07 9.22
N MET A 187 0.92 43.04 8.47
CA MET A 187 2.02 42.15 8.83
C MET A 187 3.35 42.90 8.88
N ILE A 188 3.63 43.76 7.89
CA ILE A 188 4.85 44.59 7.87
C ILE A 188 4.86 45.55 9.06
N ILE A 189 3.72 46.16 9.40
CA ILE A 189 3.61 47.04 10.57
C ILE A 189 3.87 46.26 11.87
N ASP A 190 3.27 45.09 12.04
CA ASP A 190 3.48 44.23 13.20
C ASP A 190 4.96 43.82 13.31
N ARG A 191 5.60 43.46 12.18
CA ARG A 191 7.01 43.06 12.12
C ARG A 191 7.98 44.21 12.39
N LEU A 192 7.67 45.41 11.89
CA LEU A 192 8.38 46.64 12.22
C LEU A 192 8.28 46.96 13.70
N ASN A 193 7.08 46.81 14.30
CA ASN A 193 6.88 47.00 15.73
C ASN A 193 7.64 45.97 16.59
N THR A 194 7.93 44.79 16.05
CA THR A 194 8.79 43.77 16.69
C THR A 194 10.28 43.91 16.40
N ASN A 195 10.71 44.92 15.60
CA ASN A 195 12.09 45.10 15.15
C ASN A 195 12.71 43.84 14.50
N THR A 196 11.94 43.10 13.71
CA THR A 196 12.49 41.97 12.93
C THR A 196 13.17 42.48 11.68
N ASP A 197 14.39 42.03 11.40
CA ASP A 197 15.15 42.47 10.25
C ASP A 197 14.66 41.80 8.95
N LEU A 198 14.90 42.47 7.82
CA LEU A 198 14.48 41.95 6.51
C LEU A 198 15.17 40.62 6.17
N ASP A 199 16.40 40.42 6.62
CA ASP A 199 17.14 39.18 6.36
C ASP A 199 16.63 38.02 7.22
N GLU A 200 16.24 38.27 8.47
CA GLU A 200 15.53 37.29 9.31
C GLU A 200 14.19 36.87 8.66
N LEU A 201 13.45 37.81 8.07
CA LEU A 201 12.21 37.49 7.34
C LEU A 201 12.45 36.66 6.08
N LYS A 202 13.56 36.88 5.37
CA LYS A 202 13.94 36.05 4.22
C LYS A 202 14.32 34.64 4.65
N GLU A 203 15.02 34.50 5.78
CA GLU A 203 15.34 33.20 6.37
C GLU A 203 14.06 32.46 6.79
N GLU A 204 13.14 33.12 7.53
CA GLU A 204 11.83 32.56 7.87
C GLU A 204 11.05 32.12 6.62
N LEU A 205 11.05 32.93 5.55
CA LEU A 205 10.38 32.61 4.29
C LEU A 205 11.01 31.38 3.63
N ASN A 206 12.33 31.31 3.54
CA ASN A 206 13.03 30.18 2.94
C ASN A 206 12.78 28.89 3.74
N GLU A 207 12.78 28.95 5.07
CA GLU A 207 12.41 27.82 5.92
C GLU A 207 10.96 27.36 5.68
N LEU A 208 10.02 28.30 5.54
CA LEU A 208 8.62 27.98 5.26
C LEU A 208 8.43 27.39 3.86
N ILE A 209 9.18 27.87 2.85
CA ILE A 209 9.17 27.29 1.50
C ILE A 209 9.69 25.86 1.56
N ALA A 210 10.84 25.61 2.20
CA ALA A 210 11.39 24.27 2.36
C ALA A 210 10.42 23.31 3.07
N LYS A 211 9.77 23.77 4.15
CA LYS A 211 8.74 22.99 4.87
C LYS A 211 7.52 22.70 4.00
N ASN A 212 7.07 23.66 3.19
CA ASN A 212 5.95 23.45 2.28
C ASN A 212 6.31 22.46 1.16
N GLU A 213 7.52 22.53 0.61
CA GLU A 213 8.00 21.59 -0.40
C GLU A 213 8.11 20.16 0.15
N GLU A 214 8.59 20.00 1.38
CA GLU A 214 8.62 18.71 2.07
C GLU A 214 7.20 18.18 2.34
N ALA A 215 6.29 19.04 2.81
CA ALA A 215 4.90 18.69 3.03
C ALA A 215 4.17 18.33 1.70
N GLU A 216 4.49 19.01 0.60
CA GLU A 216 3.94 18.71 -0.72
C GLU A 216 4.42 17.35 -1.24
N LYS A 217 5.71 17.02 -1.06
CA LYS A 217 6.24 15.69 -1.37
C LYS A 217 5.54 14.60 -0.56
N SER A 218 5.44 14.79 0.76
CA SER A 218 4.74 13.85 1.64
C SER A 218 3.25 13.70 1.26
N LEU A 219 2.57 14.79 0.90
CA LEU A 219 1.19 14.74 0.43
C LEU A 219 1.06 13.95 -0.88
N ASN A 220 1.99 14.14 -1.82
CA ASN A 220 1.99 13.43 -3.09
C ASN A 220 2.27 11.93 -2.90
N GLU A 221 3.17 11.56 -2.00
CA GLU A 221 3.42 10.17 -1.61
C GLU A 221 2.16 9.55 -0.99
N LEU A 222 1.54 10.22 -0.01
CA LEU A 222 0.28 9.77 0.60
C LEU A 222 -0.85 9.65 -0.43
N PHE A 223 -0.90 10.54 -1.41
CA PHE A 223 -1.89 10.47 -2.49
C PHE A 223 -1.65 9.26 -3.41
N ALA A 224 -0.40 8.99 -3.77
CA ALA A 224 -0.04 7.82 -4.56
C ALA A 224 -0.33 6.51 -3.82
N ASP A 225 0.03 6.44 -2.53
CA ASP A 225 -0.27 5.29 -1.68
C ASP A 225 -1.78 5.08 -1.54
N ARG A 226 -2.54 6.16 -1.33
CA ARG A 226 -4.00 6.10 -1.30
C ARG A 226 -4.57 5.59 -2.61
N GLN A 227 -4.08 6.09 -3.75
CA GLN A 227 -4.54 5.64 -5.07
C GLN A 227 -4.29 4.15 -5.26
N ARG A 228 -3.08 3.66 -4.90
CA ARG A 228 -2.75 2.24 -4.97
C ARG A 228 -3.67 1.40 -4.09
N ILE A 229 -3.87 1.79 -2.82
CA ILE A 229 -4.74 1.06 -1.90
C ILE A 229 -6.19 1.09 -2.38
N GLU A 230 -6.68 2.20 -2.94
CA GLU A 230 -8.02 2.26 -3.51
C GLU A 230 -8.16 1.34 -4.75
N GLU A 231 -7.12 1.22 -5.58
CA GLU A 231 -7.10 0.29 -6.71
C GLU A 231 -7.10 -1.18 -6.24
N GLU A 232 -6.26 -1.52 -5.27
CA GLU A 232 -6.24 -2.86 -4.64
C GLU A 232 -7.59 -3.20 -3.99
N THR A 233 -8.20 -2.23 -3.30
CA THR A 233 -9.52 -2.39 -2.67
C THR A 233 -10.59 -2.65 -3.74
N ARG A 234 -10.60 -1.89 -4.83
CA ARG A 234 -11.54 -2.11 -5.94
C ARG A 234 -11.37 -3.48 -6.58
N ASP A 235 -10.14 -3.98 -6.68
CA ASP A 235 -9.87 -5.31 -7.23
C ASP A 235 -10.37 -6.41 -6.31
N VAL A 236 -10.14 -6.29 -4.99
CA VAL A 236 -10.67 -7.21 -3.98
C VAL A 236 -12.21 -7.17 -3.94
N GLU A 237 -12.82 -5.98 -3.97
CA GLU A 237 -14.28 -5.83 -4.05
C GLU A 237 -14.86 -6.53 -5.27
N ARG A 238 -14.21 -6.39 -6.43
CA ARG A 238 -14.63 -7.09 -7.66
C ARG A 238 -14.52 -8.60 -7.52
N GLN A 239 -13.45 -9.11 -6.90
CA GLN A 239 -13.30 -10.54 -6.62
C GLN A 239 -14.39 -11.05 -5.67
N ILE A 240 -14.67 -10.31 -4.59
CA ILE A 240 -15.76 -10.60 -3.65
C ILE A 240 -17.10 -10.65 -4.39
N GLU A 241 -17.34 -9.75 -5.33
CA GLU A 241 -18.60 -9.69 -6.08
C GLU A 241 -18.75 -10.88 -7.05
N VAL A 242 -17.67 -11.31 -7.69
CA VAL A 242 -17.64 -12.52 -8.51
C VAL A 242 -17.90 -13.77 -7.65
N GLU A 243 -17.25 -13.89 -6.49
CA GLU A 243 -17.48 -15.03 -5.58
C GLU A 243 -18.89 -14.99 -4.97
N LYS A 244 -19.42 -13.82 -4.63
CA LYS A 244 -20.83 -13.66 -4.24
C LYS A 244 -21.77 -14.13 -5.35
N ALA A 245 -21.48 -13.81 -6.61
CA ALA A 245 -22.29 -14.28 -7.74
C ALA A 245 -22.25 -15.81 -7.90
N LYS A 246 -21.09 -16.44 -7.75
CA LYS A 246 -20.95 -17.91 -7.74
C LYS A 246 -21.71 -18.54 -6.56
N ASN A 247 -21.56 -17.99 -5.36
CA ASN A 247 -22.29 -18.44 -4.17
C ASN A 247 -23.81 -18.29 -4.35
N MET A 248 -24.28 -17.18 -4.94
CA MET A 248 -25.71 -17.02 -5.27
C MET A 248 -26.19 -18.06 -6.28
N ALA A 249 -25.38 -18.39 -7.30
CA ALA A 249 -25.72 -19.45 -8.24
C ALA A 249 -25.83 -20.82 -7.54
N ALA A 250 -24.88 -21.18 -6.68
CA ALA A 250 -24.93 -22.41 -5.88
C ALA A 250 -26.11 -22.43 -4.89
N LEU A 251 -26.43 -21.30 -4.25
CA LEU A 251 -27.62 -21.18 -3.38
C LEU A 251 -28.93 -21.28 -4.16
N SER A 252 -28.95 -20.89 -5.43
CA SER A 252 -30.11 -21.06 -6.32
C SER A 252 -30.36 -22.53 -6.70
N GLU A 253 -29.34 -23.38 -6.58
CA GLU A 253 -29.43 -24.84 -6.76
C GLU A 253 -29.87 -25.56 -5.47
N LEU A 254 -29.73 -24.92 -4.29
CA LEU A 254 -30.09 -25.47 -2.98
C LEU A 254 -31.61 -25.49 -2.74
N ASP A 255 -32.09 -26.31 -1.80
CA ASP A 255 -33.52 -26.41 -1.44
C ASP A 255 -34.13 -25.06 -0.99
N VAL A 256 -35.38 -24.81 -1.36
CA VAL A 256 -36.07 -23.50 -1.24
C VAL A 256 -36.15 -23.05 0.22
N HIS A 257 -36.43 -23.96 1.15
CA HIS A 257 -36.55 -23.65 2.58
C HIS A 257 -35.22 -23.23 3.20
N VAL A 258 -34.10 -23.85 2.80
CA VAL A 258 -32.76 -23.50 3.30
C VAL A 258 -32.31 -22.15 2.72
N ARG A 259 -32.69 -21.87 1.47
CA ARG A 259 -32.43 -20.60 0.80
C ARG A 259 -33.15 -19.43 1.48
N GLU A 260 -34.41 -19.62 1.88
CA GLU A 260 -35.19 -18.59 2.59
C GLU A 260 -34.57 -18.23 3.94
N GLN A 261 -34.13 -19.23 4.72
CA GLN A 261 -33.43 -19.00 5.99
C GLN A 261 -32.08 -18.29 5.80
N PHE A 262 -31.32 -18.65 4.77
CA PHE A 262 -30.07 -17.96 4.43
C PHE A 262 -30.32 -16.50 4.03
N GLU A 263 -31.34 -16.22 3.22
CA GLU A 263 -31.72 -14.87 2.83
C GLU A 263 -32.21 -14.03 4.02
N GLU A 264 -32.89 -14.64 5.00
CA GLU A 264 -33.27 -13.97 6.25
C GLU A 264 -32.06 -13.60 7.11
N LEU A 265 -31.15 -14.56 7.36
CA LEU A 265 -29.92 -14.32 8.11
C LEU A 265 -29.01 -13.30 7.42
N LYS A 266 -28.92 -13.35 6.08
CA LYS A 266 -28.18 -12.37 5.28
C LYS A 266 -28.76 -10.96 5.42
N ARG A 267 -30.09 -10.84 5.39
CA ARG A 267 -30.77 -9.55 5.62
C ARG A 267 -30.48 -9.02 7.02
N GLU A 268 -30.54 -9.86 8.04
CA GLU A 268 -30.22 -9.48 9.42
C GLU A 268 -28.75 -9.03 9.56
N ALA A 269 -27.81 -9.77 8.95
CA ALA A 269 -26.40 -9.40 8.94
C ALA A 269 -26.14 -8.04 8.27
N VAL A 270 -26.78 -7.75 7.13
CA VAL A 270 -26.66 -6.46 6.44
C VAL A 270 -27.24 -5.32 7.29
N LEU A 271 -28.37 -5.55 7.97
CA LEU A 271 -28.95 -4.54 8.85
C LEU A 271 -28.04 -4.25 10.05
N LEU A 272 -27.47 -5.29 10.66
CA LEU A 272 -26.55 -5.14 11.79
C LEU A 272 -25.26 -4.42 11.39
N ASP A 273 -24.73 -4.70 10.19
CA ASP A 273 -23.55 -4.02 9.63
C ASP A 273 -23.82 -2.53 9.40
N GLU A 274 -24.99 -2.18 8.87
CA GLU A 274 -25.38 -0.77 8.70
C GLU A 274 -25.56 -0.06 10.05
N GLU A 275 -26.16 -0.73 11.05
CA GLU A 275 -26.24 -0.20 12.41
C GLU A 275 -24.85 0.02 13.02
N TYR A 276 -23.93 -0.93 12.83
CA TYR A 276 -22.55 -0.81 13.30
C TYR A 276 -21.84 0.38 12.65
N ARG A 277 -21.92 0.50 11.32
CA ARG A 277 -21.37 1.63 10.55
C ARG A 277 -21.89 2.98 11.05
N MET A 278 -23.20 3.08 11.29
CA MET A 278 -23.81 4.29 11.83
C MET A 278 -23.30 4.63 13.24
N LYS A 279 -23.01 3.62 14.08
CA LYS A 279 -22.40 3.82 15.40
C LYS A 279 -20.94 4.24 15.30
N GLU A 280 -20.17 3.70 14.36
CA GLU A 280 -18.79 4.12 14.10
C GLU A 280 -18.73 5.57 13.63
N GLU A 281 -19.61 5.98 12.70
CA GLU A 281 -19.69 7.38 12.27
C GLU A 281 -20.03 8.33 13.42
N GLN A 282 -20.95 7.93 14.31
CA GLN A 282 -21.27 8.68 15.53
C GLN A 282 -20.07 8.80 16.47
N LEU A 283 -19.31 7.71 16.67
CA LEU A 283 -18.08 7.73 17.48
C LEU A 283 -17.01 8.63 16.85
N ALA A 284 -16.80 8.54 15.54
CA ALA A 284 -15.85 9.40 14.83
C ALA A 284 -16.23 10.89 14.93
N ALA A 285 -17.52 11.21 14.80
CA ALA A 285 -18.01 12.58 14.98
C ALA A 285 -17.81 13.08 16.42
N LEU A 286 -18.08 12.24 17.43
CA LEU A 286 -17.84 12.56 18.83
C LEU A 286 -16.35 12.75 19.13
N ASN A 287 -15.47 11.93 18.55
CA ASN A 287 -14.02 12.06 18.71
C ASN A 287 -13.50 13.34 18.07
N ARG A 288 -13.92 13.68 16.84
CA ARG A 288 -13.58 14.98 16.23
C ARG A 288 -14.08 16.15 17.06
N ARG A 289 -15.29 16.06 17.61
CA ARG A 289 -15.85 17.07 18.52
C ARG A 289 -15.01 17.20 19.78
N LYS A 290 -14.55 16.07 20.35
CA LYS A 290 -13.67 16.04 21.52
C LYS A 290 -12.33 16.70 21.20
N GLU A 291 -11.67 16.34 20.11
CA GLU A 291 -10.40 16.94 19.68
C GLU A 291 -10.51 18.46 19.50
N GLN A 292 -11.59 18.93 18.86
CA GLN A 292 -11.87 20.37 18.74
C GLN A 292 -11.99 21.06 20.10
N LEU A 293 -12.69 20.44 21.05
CA LEU A 293 -12.84 20.97 22.41
C LEU A 293 -11.51 20.93 23.17
N ASP A 294 -10.72 19.88 23.00
CA ASP A 294 -9.40 19.75 23.60
C ASP A 294 -8.44 20.83 23.07
N ASP A 295 -8.46 21.13 21.77
CA ASP A 295 -7.71 22.23 21.15
C ASP A 295 -8.17 23.61 21.66
N GLU A 296 -9.48 23.82 21.80
CA GLU A 296 -10.03 25.05 22.37
C GLU A 296 -9.63 25.23 23.83
N VAL A 297 -9.60 24.16 24.62
CA VAL A 297 -9.14 24.17 26.01
C VAL A 297 -7.63 24.42 26.04
N ALA A 298 -6.84 23.77 25.17
CA ALA A 298 -5.41 23.95 25.06
C ALA A 298 -5.01 25.39 24.71
N SER A 299 -5.82 26.07 23.89
CA SER A 299 -5.59 27.47 23.50
C SER A 299 -5.74 28.47 24.65
N SER A 300 -6.38 28.11 25.77
CA SER A 300 -6.64 29.01 26.90
C SER A 300 -6.24 28.40 28.24
N SER A 301 -5.20 28.96 28.86
CA SER A 301 -4.73 28.56 30.19
C SER A 301 -5.79 28.69 31.30
N LEU A 302 -6.76 29.60 31.14
CA LEU A 302 -7.88 29.75 32.06
C LEU A 302 -8.90 28.60 31.91
N LYS A 303 -9.18 28.15 30.68
CA LYS A 303 -10.05 27.00 30.42
C LYS A 303 -9.43 25.71 30.97
N GLN A 304 -8.11 25.54 30.84
CA GLN A 304 -7.38 24.40 31.46
C GLN A 304 -7.52 24.39 32.99
N GLN A 305 -7.35 25.54 33.64
CA GLN A 305 -7.54 25.65 35.09
C GLN A 305 -8.99 25.39 35.52
N ALA A 306 -9.97 25.87 34.73
CA ALA A 306 -11.38 25.59 34.97
C ALA A 306 -11.70 24.09 34.82
N MET A 307 -11.13 23.40 33.83
CA MET A 307 -11.29 21.96 33.63
C MET A 307 -10.80 21.16 34.83
N ILE A 308 -9.58 21.46 35.33
CA ILE A 308 -9.01 20.79 36.52
C ILE A 308 -9.89 21.02 37.75
N LEU A 309 -10.46 22.22 37.91
CA LEU A 309 -11.38 22.52 39.00
C LEU A 309 -12.71 21.77 38.85
N HIS A 310 -13.24 21.63 37.63
CA HIS A 310 -14.45 20.86 37.35
C HIS A 310 -14.25 19.36 37.57
N GLU A 311 -13.11 18.79 37.17
CA GLU A 311 -12.74 17.39 37.43
C GLU A 311 -12.64 17.13 38.94
N ARG A 312 -11.95 18.01 39.67
CA ARG A 312 -11.88 17.93 41.13
C ARG A 312 -13.25 18.07 41.78
N LEU A 313 -14.13 18.92 41.24
CA LEU A 313 -15.48 19.07 41.74
C LEU A 313 -16.31 17.81 41.49
N ALA A 314 -16.24 17.22 40.30
CA ALA A 314 -16.91 15.97 39.96
C ALA A 314 -16.43 14.80 40.83
N GLU A 315 -15.12 14.69 41.09
CA GLU A 315 -14.59 13.72 42.05
C GLU A 315 -15.16 13.91 43.46
N MET A 316 -15.24 15.15 43.93
CA MET A 316 -15.77 15.46 45.26
C MET A 316 -17.28 15.19 45.33
N GLU A 317 -18.02 15.44 44.26
CA GLU A 317 -19.44 15.10 44.15
C GLU A 317 -19.65 13.59 44.12
N SER A 318 -18.82 12.83 43.40
CA SER A 318 -18.85 11.37 43.40
C SER A 318 -18.52 10.79 44.79
N LYS A 319 -17.47 11.29 45.46
CA LYS A 319 -17.12 10.91 46.84
C LYS A 319 -18.26 11.23 47.81
N LYS A 320 -18.90 12.40 47.65
CA LYS A 320 -20.08 12.77 48.44
C LYS A 320 -21.23 11.82 48.17
N ALA A 321 -21.51 11.49 46.90
CA ALA A 321 -22.56 10.54 46.52
C ALA A 321 -22.32 9.16 47.15
N ALA A 322 -21.09 8.64 47.06
CA ALA A 322 -20.70 7.38 47.68
C ALA A 322 -20.86 7.41 49.21
N ILE A 323 -20.39 8.46 49.88
CA ILE A 323 -20.57 8.62 51.33
C ILE A 323 -22.05 8.75 51.70
N THR A 324 -22.85 9.47 50.92
CA THR A 324 -24.30 9.56 51.17
C THR A 324 -25.00 8.23 50.93
N GLU A 325 -24.54 7.43 49.96
CA GLU A 325 -25.06 6.09 49.72
C GLU A 325 -24.67 5.14 50.85
N GLU A 326 -23.43 5.22 51.36
CA GLU A 326 -22.97 4.48 52.54
C GLU A 326 -23.75 4.87 53.81
N ILE A 327 -23.98 6.16 54.06
CA ILE A 327 -24.79 6.65 55.18
C ILE A 327 -26.25 6.21 55.03
N ASN A 328 -26.81 6.26 53.81
CA ASN A 328 -28.16 5.78 53.55
C ASN A 328 -28.25 4.24 53.61
N ALA A 329 -27.14 3.55 53.46
CA ALA A 329 -27.01 2.09 53.60
C ALA A 329 -26.75 1.64 55.04
N GLU A 330 -26.69 2.54 56.04
CA GLU A 330 -26.67 2.22 57.47
C GLU A 330 -27.99 1.57 57.92
N GLY A 331 -28.17 0.29 57.58
CA GLY A 331 -29.16 -0.61 58.18
C GLY A 331 -28.65 -1.22 59.49
N THR A 332 -29.50 -2.00 60.16
CA THR A 332 -29.08 -2.74 61.35
C THR A 332 -27.94 -3.73 61.01
N PRO A 333 -27.04 -4.08 61.96
CA PRO A 333 -25.93 -5.03 61.70
C PRO A 333 -26.37 -6.39 61.15
N SER A 334 -27.63 -6.78 61.38
CA SER A 334 -28.25 -7.98 60.81
C SER A 334 -28.58 -7.80 59.33
N GLU A 335 -29.18 -6.68 58.94
CA GLU A 335 -29.49 -6.36 57.54
C GLU A 335 -28.22 -6.14 56.70
N GLN A 336 -27.15 -5.58 57.28
CA GLN A 336 -25.86 -5.46 56.61
C GLN A 336 -25.23 -6.84 56.33
N ARG A 337 -25.33 -7.79 57.28
CA ARG A 337 -24.88 -9.16 57.06
C ARG A 337 -25.68 -9.87 55.99
N GLU A 338 -27.00 -9.70 55.97
CA GLU A 338 -27.88 -10.31 54.97
C GLU A 338 -27.63 -9.74 53.57
N ARG A 339 -27.50 -8.41 53.44
CA ARG A 339 -27.12 -7.76 52.18
C ARG A 339 -25.75 -8.21 51.69
N LEU A 340 -24.77 -8.33 52.59
CA LEU A 340 -23.43 -8.82 52.26
C LEU A 340 -23.48 -10.29 51.81
N LEU A 341 -24.26 -11.13 52.47
CA LEU A 341 -24.48 -12.51 52.05
C LEU A 341 -25.13 -12.58 50.67
N GLN A 342 -26.16 -11.79 50.41
CA GLN A 342 -26.79 -11.72 49.10
C GLN A 342 -25.84 -11.19 48.01
N THR A 343 -24.99 -10.21 48.32
CA THR A 343 -23.97 -9.74 47.38
C THR A 343 -22.93 -10.81 47.12
N VAL A 344 -22.42 -11.49 48.16
CA VAL A 344 -21.46 -12.59 47.99
C VAL A 344 -22.04 -13.71 47.14
N ILE A 345 -23.30 -14.12 47.40
CA ILE A 345 -23.99 -15.12 46.58
C ILE A 345 -24.11 -14.64 45.13
N ARG A 346 -24.60 -13.41 44.92
CA ARG A 346 -24.74 -12.84 43.56
C ARG A 346 -23.40 -12.77 42.83
N THR A 347 -22.35 -12.30 43.51
CA THR A 347 -21.00 -12.24 42.92
C THR A 347 -20.43 -13.63 42.67
N THR A 348 -20.76 -14.63 43.51
CA THR A 348 -20.33 -16.02 43.30
C THR A 348 -21.03 -16.59 42.06
N ASP A 349 -22.33 -16.37 41.93
CA ASP A 349 -23.10 -16.80 40.75
C ASP A 349 -22.60 -16.09 39.48
N GLU A 350 -22.37 -14.78 39.54
CA GLU A 350 -21.77 -14.00 38.44
C GLU A 350 -20.37 -14.52 38.07
N VAL A 351 -19.52 -14.82 39.06
CA VAL A 351 -18.18 -15.39 38.83
C VAL A 351 -18.27 -16.78 38.19
N THR A 352 -19.21 -17.63 38.61
CA THR A 352 -19.39 -18.94 37.95
C THR A 352 -19.93 -18.80 36.52
N ALA A 353 -20.79 -17.82 36.26
CA ALA A 353 -21.27 -17.53 34.91
C ALA A 353 -20.14 -17.01 34.02
N MET A 354 -19.32 -16.09 34.53
CA MET A 354 -18.13 -15.61 33.84
C MET A 354 -17.12 -16.73 33.60
N GLN A 355 -16.91 -17.63 34.57
CA GLN A 355 -16.01 -18.77 34.39
C GLN A 355 -16.50 -19.70 33.27
N LYS A 356 -17.81 -20.00 33.21
CA LYS A 356 -18.38 -20.77 32.09
C LYS A 356 -18.21 -20.08 30.74
N GLN A 357 -18.32 -18.75 30.71
CA GLN A 357 -18.07 -17.98 29.49
C GLN A 357 -16.59 -18.03 29.10
N ILE A 358 -15.65 -17.93 30.06
CA ILE A 358 -14.22 -18.08 29.84
C ILE A 358 -13.90 -19.46 29.29
N ASP A 359 -14.46 -20.52 29.89
CA ASP A 359 -14.24 -21.89 29.44
C ASP A 359 -14.76 -22.09 28.00
N SER A 360 -15.95 -21.55 27.68
CA SER A 360 -16.51 -21.58 26.32
C SER A 360 -15.72 -20.75 25.30
N VAL A 361 -15.15 -19.62 25.71
CA VAL A 361 -14.25 -18.82 24.85
C VAL A 361 -12.94 -19.56 24.63
N THR A 362 -12.40 -20.21 25.67
CA THR A 362 -11.16 -20.98 25.59
C THR A 362 -11.33 -22.17 24.66
N GLU A 363 -12.45 -22.89 24.75
CA GLU A 363 -12.78 -23.99 23.83
C GLU A 363 -12.88 -23.51 22.37
N ARG A 364 -13.47 -22.33 22.13
CA ARG A 364 -13.50 -21.72 20.79
C ARG A 364 -12.12 -21.29 20.30
N ILE A 365 -11.26 -20.80 21.19
CA ILE A 365 -9.86 -20.47 20.86
C ILE A 365 -9.11 -21.74 20.49
N ASP A 366 -9.28 -22.82 21.25
CA ASP A 366 -8.64 -24.11 20.98
C ASP A 366 -9.11 -24.70 19.65
N GLN A 367 -10.42 -24.62 19.36
CA GLN A 367 -10.97 -25.00 18.05
C GLN A 367 -10.37 -24.17 16.92
N GLY A 368 -10.34 -22.84 17.04
CA GLY A 368 -9.75 -21.97 16.02
C GLY A 368 -8.25 -22.18 15.83
N ASN A 369 -7.52 -22.51 16.91
CA ASN A 369 -6.09 -22.86 16.84
C ASN A 369 -5.85 -24.21 16.13
N GLU A 370 -6.73 -25.19 16.33
CA GLU A 370 -6.65 -26.46 15.62
C GLU A 370 -6.99 -26.27 14.14
N GLU A 371 -8.03 -25.50 13.80
CA GLU A 371 -8.33 -25.12 12.41
C GLU A 371 -7.14 -24.41 11.75
N LEU A 372 -6.50 -23.46 12.45
CA LEU A 372 -5.28 -22.80 11.96
C LEU A 372 -4.14 -23.79 11.72
N ARG A 373 -3.92 -24.76 12.63
CA ARG A 373 -2.90 -25.80 12.43
C ARG A 373 -3.23 -26.72 11.26
N GLU A 374 -4.49 -27.08 11.08
CA GLU A 374 -4.93 -27.85 9.91
C GLU A 374 -4.67 -27.07 8.63
N PHE A 375 -5.02 -25.78 8.58
CA PHE A 375 -4.71 -24.90 7.44
C PHE A 375 -3.20 -24.74 7.21
N GLU A 376 -2.39 -24.58 8.25
CA GLU A 376 -0.92 -24.50 8.14
C GLU A 376 -0.33 -25.80 7.58
N ASN A 377 -0.79 -26.96 8.06
CA ASN A 377 -0.36 -28.26 7.55
C ASN A 377 -0.79 -28.47 6.08
N GLU A 378 -2.00 -28.07 5.71
CA GLU A 378 -2.46 -28.10 4.32
C GLU A 378 -1.65 -27.13 3.43
N TYR A 379 -1.35 -25.94 3.95
CA TYR A 379 -0.56 -24.92 3.27
C TYR A 379 0.88 -25.39 3.04
N ASP A 380 1.52 -26.00 4.05
CA ASP A 380 2.85 -26.58 3.97
C ASP A 380 2.88 -27.80 3.01
N GLY A 381 1.83 -28.63 3.02
CA GLY A 381 1.69 -29.74 2.07
C GLY A 381 1.53 -29.29 0.62
N VAL A 382 0.89 -28.14 0.39
CA VAL A 382 0.71 -27.54 -0.94
C VAL A 382 1.98 -26.83 -1.43
N ILE A 383 2.77 -26.23 -0.53
CA ILE A 383 3.97 -25.45 -0.91
C ILE A 383 5.24 -26.30 -0.93
N GLY A 384 5.38 -27.29 -0.05
CA GLY A 384 6.57 -28.14 0.03
C GLY A 384 6.59 -29.23 -1.03
N GLU A 385 5.74 -30.24 -0.87
CA GLU A 385 5.81 -31.45 -1.70
C GLU A 385 5.33 -31.25 -3.14
N LYS A 386 4.25 -30.49 -3.34
CA LYS A 386 3.73 -30.26 -4.70
C LYS A 386 4.67 -29.40 -5.52
N ASN A 387 5.35 -28.43 -4.89
CA ASN A 387 6.29 -27.55 -5.60
C ASN A 387 7.60 -28.27 -5.95
N GLU A 388 8.12 -29.15 -5.08
CA GLU A 388 9.33 -29.93 -5.37
C GLU A 388 9.07 -30.98 -6.46
N LYS A 389 7.98 -31.74 -6.38
CA LYS A 389 7.56 -32.66 -7.47
C LYS A 389 7.26 -31.92 -8.78
N TYR A 390 6.65 -30.74 -8.71
CA TYR A 390 6.40 -29.92 -9.89
C TYR A 390 7.71 -29.40 -10.50
N ARG A 391 8.68 -28.98 -9.67
CA ARG A 391 10.01 -28.62 -10.15
C ARG A 391 10.68 -29.81 -10.80
N GLU A 392 10.75 -30.97 -10.16
CA GLU A 392 11.33 -32.19 -10.75
C GLU A 392 10.67 -32.57 -12.07
N LEU A 393 9.34 -32.49 -12.15
CA LEU A 393 8.60 -32.80 -13.37
C LEU A 393 8.94 -31.80 -14.48
N LYS A 394 9.02 -30.51 -14.16
CA LYS A 394 9.42 -29.47 -15.11
C LYS A 394 10.87 -29.61 -15.55
N THR A 395 11.77 -30.04 -14.67
CA THR A 395 13.16 -30.33 -15.03
C THR A 395 13.23 -31.54 -15.97
N LYS A 396 12.43 -32.58 -15.73
CA LYS A 396 12.33 -33.75 -16.62
C LYS A 396 11.71 -33.38 -17.98
N GLU A 397 10.68 -32.55 -18.00
CA GLU A 397 10.08 -32.02 -19.23
C GLU A 397 11.12 -31.26 -20.05
N MET A 398 11.86 -30.34 -19.41
CA MET A 398 12.95 -29.61 -20.05
C MET A 398 14.06 -30.53 -20.60
N GLN A 399 14.43 -31.59 -19.88
CA GLN A 399 15.40 -32.59 -20.35
C GLN A 399 14.87 -33.40 -21.54
N ILE A 400 13.57 -33.72 -21.55
CA ILE A 400 12.92 -34.41 -22.66
C ILE A 400 12.89 -33.50 -23.89
N ASP A 401 12.54 -32.22 -23.72
CA ASP A 401 12.53 -31.25 -24.82
C ASP A 401 13.93 -31.04 -25.40
N GLU A 402 14.95 -30.87 -24.56
CA GLU A 402 16.35 -30.76 -24.99
C GLU A 402 16.83 -32.02 -25.73
N PHE A 403 16.39 -33.21 -25.26
CA PHE A 403 16.65 -34.46 -25.96
C PHE A 403 15.93 -34.52 -27.31
N LEU A 404 14.65 -34.14 -27.39
CA LEU A 404 13.88 -34.17 -28.63
C LEU A 404 14.44 -33.20 -29.67
N ASP A 405 14.88 -32.01 -29.25
CA ASP A 405 15.50 -31.01 -30.11
C ASP A 405 16.87 -31.48 -30.65
N SER A 406 17.65 -32.17 -29.82
CA SER A 406 18.98 -32.69 -30.21
C SER A 406 18.94 -34.05 -30.93
N HIS A 407 17.87 -34.82 -30.77
CA HIS A 407 17.78 -36.19 -31.27
C HIS A 407 17.89 -36.27 -32.80
N GLU A 408 17.21 -35.39 -33.54
CA GLU A 408 17.24 -35.43 -35.00
C GLU A 408 18.64 -35.08 -35.55
N GLN A 409 19.34 -34.14 -34.91
CA GLN A 409 20.74 -33.83 -35.23
C GLN A 409 21.64 -35.02 -34.95
N LEU A 410 21.57 -35.59 -33.73
CA LEU A 410 22.41 -36.71 -33.33
C LEU A 410 22.18 -37.95 -34.23
N LYS A 411 20.92 -38.21 -34.59
CA LYS A 411 20.55 -39.28 -35.52
C LYS A 411 21.14 -39.04 -36.90
N SER A 412 21.03 -37.83 -37.44
CA SER A 412 21.62 -37.49 -38.74
C SER A 412 23.14 -37.66 -38.74
N GLU A 413 23.83 -37.25 -37.67
CA GLU A 413 25.27 -37.46 -37.52
C GLU A 413 25.62 -38.95 -37.50
N GLN A 414 24.89 -39.77 -36.75
CA GLN A 414 25.10 -41.22 -36.73
C GLN A 414 24.83 -41.86 -38.10
N GLU A 415 23.77 -41.46 -38.79
CA GLU A 415 23.47 -41.94 -40.15
C GLU A 415 24.58 -41.56 -41.14
N THR A 416 25.11 -40.33 -41.08
CA THR A 416 26.25 -39.94 -41.93
C THR A 416 27.50 -40.75 -41.61
N ARG A 417 27.77 -41.03 -40.33
CA ARG A 417 28.90 -41.85 -39.89
C ARG A 417 28.77 -43.29 -40.37
N ILE A 418 27.58 -43.86 -40.29
CA ILE A 418 27.27 -45.19 -40.84
C ILE A 418 27.44 -45.20 -42.37
N ALA A 419 27.00 -44.14 -43.07
CA ALA A 419 27.20 -44.00 -44.51
C ALA A 419 28.68 -43.90 -44.90
N GLN A 420 29.49 -43.17 -44.13
CA GLN A 420 30.94 -43.08 -44.32
C GLN A 420 31.63 -44.44 -44.10
N ILE A 421 31.26 -45.15 -43.03
CA ILE A 421 31.81 -46.48 -42.76
C ILE A 421 31.37 -47.47 -43.83
N SER A 422 30.11 -47.43 -44.27
CA SER A 422 29.62 -48.35 -45.30
C SER A 422 30.27 -48.09 -46.66
N THR A 423 30.47 -46.83 -47.04
CA THR A 423 31.23 -46.48 -48.26
C THR A 423 32.68 -46.93 -48.16
N GLU A 424 33.32 -46.81 -46.99
CA GLU A 424 34.67 -47.32 -46.78
C GLU A 424 34.73 -48.85 -46.84
N ILE A 425 33.76 -49.56 -46.26
CA ILE A 425 33.64 -51.01 -46.38
C ILE A 425 33.47 -51.41 -47.85
N VAL A 426 32.60 -50.74 -48.60
CA VAL A 426 32.42 -51.01 -50.04
C VAL A 426 33.72 -50.73 -50.80
N ARG A 427 34.43 -49.64 -50.49
CA ARG A 427 35.74 -49.32 -51.09
C ARG A 427 36.76 -50.43 -50.81
N LEU A 428 36.82 -50.93 -49.58
CA LEU A 428 37.69 -52.04 -49.19
C LEU A 428 37.28 -53.34 -49.90
N LEU A 429 35.98 -53.63 -50.01
CA LEU A 429 35.46 -54.80 -50.74
C LEU A 429 35.72 -54.70 -52.25
N GLU A 430 35.62 -53.52 -52.85
CA GLU A 430 36.01 -53.27 -54.24
C GLU A 430 37.52 -53.43 -54.43
N LEU A 431 38.32 -52.96 -53.46
CA LEU A 431 39.77 -53.14 -53.47
C LEU A 431 40.12 -54.63 -53.39
N ILE A 432 39.47 -55.38 -52.49
CA ILE A 432 39.60 -56.83 -52.35
C ILE A 432 39.11 -57.52 -53.61
N SER A 433 37.99 -57.10 -54.22
CA SER A 433 37.46 -57.69 -55.46
C SER A 433 38.38 -57.43 -56.65
N ARG A 434 38.96 -56.24 -56.77
CA ARG A 434 40.02 -55.94 -57.74
C ARG A 434 41.25 -56.79 -57.47
N ASN A 435 41.68 -56.91 -56.21
CA ASN A 435 42.77 -57.82 -55.83
C ASN A 435 42.41 -59.28 -56.15
N CYS A 436 41.15 -59.68 -55.98
CA CYS A 436 40.67 -61.01 -56.29
C CYS A 436 40.66 -61.27 -57.80
N SER A 437 40.33 -60.26 -58.62
CA SER A 437 40.46 -60.34 -60.08
C SER A 437 41.93 -60.37 -60.53
N VAL A 438 42.82 -59.67 -59.80
CA VAL A 438 44.28 -59.82 -59.94
C VAL A 438 44.70 -61.22 -59.47
N THR A 439 44.03 -61.82 -58.49
CA THR A 439 44.27 -63.21 -58.09
C THR A 439 43.57 -64.24 -58.97
N ASP A 440 42.59 -63.88 -59.81
CA ASP A 440 42.05 -64.75 -60.87
C ASP A 440 42.97 -64.69 -62.09
N LEU A 441 43.58 -63.54 -62.38
CA LEU A 441 44.79 -63.43 -63.20
C LEU A 441 45.96 -64.21 -62.57
N SER A 442 46.04 -64.28 -61.24
CA SER A 442 46.99 -65.13 -60.49
C SER A 442 46.49 -66.55 -60.22
N ALA A 443 45.27 -66.93 -60.62
CA ALA A 443 44.76 -68.29 -60.52
C ALA A 443 45.27 -69.11 -61.71
N ASN A 444 45.63 -68.44 -62.82
CA ASN A 444 46.60 -68.91 -63.81
C ASN A 444 48.07 -68.86 -63.33
N VAL A 445 48.34 -68.39 -62.10
CA VAL A 445 49.65 -68.41 -61.41
C VAL A 445 49.54 -69.21 -60.09
N THR A 446 48.59 -70.15 -60.03
CA THR A 446 48.76 -71.38 -59.23
C THR A 446 49.70 -72.37 -59.92
N GLY A 447 50.36 -71.95 -61.01
CA GLY A 447 51.78 -72.23 -61.18
C GLY A 447 52.55 -71.38 -60.17
N MET A 448 52.57 -71.86 -58.92
CA MET A 448 53.55 -71.58 -57.87
C MET A 448 54.63 -70.58 -58.32
N ASP A 449 54.54 -69.30 -57.95
CA ASP A 449 55.70 -68.42 -58.03
C ASP A 449 56.62 -68.73 -56.84
N ALA A 450 57.10 -69.97 -56.86
CA ALA A 450 58.47 -70.31 -56.50
C ALA A 450 59.44 -69.30 -57.14
N ALA A 451 59.09 -68.60 -58.23
CA ALA A 451 59.84 -67.46 -58.73
C ALA A 451 59.82 -66.19 -57.84
N GLY A 452 58.96 -66.03 -56.84
CA GLY A 452 59.03 -64.87 -55.92
C GLY A 452 60.10 -65.04 -54.83
N VAL A 453 60.35 -66.28 -54.41
CA VAL A 453 61.43 -66.63 -53.49
C VAL A 453 62.69 -67.06 -54.28
N GLU A 454 62.57 -67.60 -55.50
CA GLU A 454 63.69 -67.86 -56.40
C GLU A 454 64.22 -66.60 -57.12
N LYS A 455 63.42 -65.54 -57.40
CA LYS A 455 63.93 -64.25 -57.89
C LYS A 455 64.70 -63.43 -56.84
N PHE A 456 64.72 -63.86 -55.59
CA PHE A 456 65.58 -63.31 -54.53
C PHE A 456 66.86 -64.14 -54.29
N ASN A 457 66.91 -65.37 -54.80
CA ASN A 457 68.16 -66.11 -54.97
C ASN A 457 68.86 -65.76 -56.29
N ASP A 458 68.17 -65.13 -57.24
CA ASP A 458 68.80 -64.43 -58.35
C ASP A 458 69.35 -63.08 -57.86
N GLU A 459 70.61 -62.79 -58.20
CA GLU A 459 71.43 -61.65 -57.75
C GLU A 459 70.90 -60.26 -58.18
N THR A 460 69.60 -60.10 -58.51
CA THR A 460 69.02 -58.90 -59.12
C THR A 460 67.76 -58.36 -58.43
N ALA A 461 67.47 -58.71 -57.18
CA ALA A 461 66.46 -57.98 -56.43
C ALA A 461 66.94 -56.55 -56.13
N SER A 462 66.16 -55.54 -56.54
CA SER A 462 66.53 -54.15 -56.29
C SER A 462 66.38 -53.83 -54.81
N ALA A 463 67.40 -53.20 -54.22
CA ALA A 463 67.44 -52.89 -52.79
C ALA A 463 66.21 -52.10 -52.30
N SER A 464 65.55 -51.35 -53.18
CA SER A 464 64.36 -50.54 -52.86
C SER A 464 63.13 -51.39 -52.55
N GLU A 465 62.89 -52.48 -53.28
CA GLU A 465 61.69 -53.33 -53.06
C GLU A 465 61.80 -54.13 -51.77
N LEU A 466 63.03 -54.53 -51.41
CA LEU A 466 63.31 -55.20 -50.14
C LEU A 466 63.22 -54.23 -48.95
N GLN A 467 63.61 -52.96 -49.16
CA GLN A 467 63.45 -51.89 -48.18
C GLN A 467 61.97 -51.61 -47.89
N ASP A 468 61.13 -51.50 -48.93
CA ASP A 468 59.70 -51.24 -48.77
C ASP A 468 58.96 -52.37 -48.05
N LEU A 469 59.32 -53.63 -48.33
CA LEU A 469 58.77 -54.78 -47.62
C LEU A 469 59.22 -54.81 -46.15
N HIS A 470 60.49 -54.48 -45.89
CA HIS A 470 61.01 -54.36 -44.53
C HIS A 470 60.28 -53.27 -43.74
N VAL A 471 60.02 -52.11 -44.36
CA VAL A 471 59.26 -51.01 -43.76
C VAL A 471 57.82 -51.44 -43.44
N ARG A 472 57.13 -52.12 -44.37
CA ARG A 472 55.76 -52.62 -44.10
C ARG A 472 55.71 -53.64 -42.97
N LEU A 473 56.62 -54.62 -42.97
CA LEU A 473 56.73 -55.60 -41.88
C LEU A 473 57.08 -54.93 -40.55
N GLN A 474 57.91 -53.88 -40.58
CA GLN A 474 58.24 -53.10 -39.40
C GLN A 474 57.04 -52.29 -38.88
N GLU A 475 56.26 -51.68 -39.77
CA GLU A 475 55.02 -50.97 -39.44
C GLU A 475 53.94 -51.91 -38.87
N GLU A 476 53.75 -53.09 -39.48
CA GLU A 476 52.86 -54.12 -38.97
C GLU A 476 53.30 -54.61 -37.59
N MET A 477 54.60 -54.84 -37.39
CA MET A 477 55.14 -55.24 -36.08
C MET A 477 54.92 -54.16 -35.02
N ILE A 478 55.10 -52.88 -35.36
CA ILE A 478 54.82 -51.76 -34.45
C ILE A 478 53.33 -51.68 -34.11
N SER A 479 52.44 -51.80 -35.10
CA SER A 479 50.99 -51.79 -34.88
C SER A 479 50.53 -52.97 -34.01
N LEU A 480 51.16 -54.13 -34.18
CA LEU A 480 50.85 -55.34 -33.42
C LEU A 480 51.33 -55.17 -31.96
N ASP A 481 52.55 -54.67 -31.75
CA ASP A 481 53.09 -54.30 -30.44
C ASP A 481 52.22 -53.27 -29.70
N GLU A 482 51.68 -52.28 -30.41
CA GLU A 482 50.76 -51.29 -29.83
C GLU A 482 49.44 -51.92 -29.41
N SER A 483 48.87 -52.81 -30.24
CA SER A 483 47.63 -53.52 -29.91
C SER A 483 47.82 -54.48 -28.73
N GLU A 484 48.98 -55.14 -28.65
CA GLU A 484 49.35 -56.03 -27.55
C GLU A 484 49.54 -55.27 -26.24
N ARG A 485 50.14 -54.07 -26.29
CA ARG A 485 50.24 -53.15 -25.15
C ARG A 485 48.87 -52.71 -24.64
N ARG A 486 47.93 -52.35 -25.52
CA ARG A 486 46.57 -51.97 -25.14
C ARG A 486 45.84 -53.12 -24.46
N LEU A 487 45.91 -54.32 -25.04
CA LEU A 487 45.29 -55.52 -24.46
C LEU A 487 45.89 -55.89 -23.09
N ARG A 488 47.20 -55.72 -22.89
CA ARG A 488 47.82 -55.89 -21.55
C ARG A 488 47.27 -54.88 -20.55
N ASN A 489 47.22 -53.60 -20.90
CA ASN A 489 46.65 -52.58 -20.02
C ASN A 489 45.19 -52.87 -19.67
N ASP A 490 44.38 -53.30 -20.63
CA ASP A 490 42.97 -53.64 -20.37
C ASP A 490 42.84 -54.87 -19.47
N ALA A 491 43.71 -55.87 -19.64
CA ALA A 491 43.76 -57.04 -18.76
C ALA A 491 44.17 -56.67 -17.32
N GLU A 492 45.15 -55.77 -17.15
CA GLU A 492 45.57 -55.24 -15.86
C GLU A 492 44.45 -54.41 -15.18
N ASN A 493 43.76 -53.57 -15.96
CA ASN A 493 42.63 -52.78 -15.46
C ASN A 493 41.46 -53.67 -15.00
N LEU A 494 41.15 -54.73 -15.76
CA LEU A 494 40.10 -55.68 -15.41
C LEU A 494 40.48 -56.49 -14.16
N THR A 495 41.74 -56.90 -14.01
CA THR A 495 42.19 -57.60 -12.80
C THR A 495 42.15 -56.70 -11.57
N HIS A 496 42.57 -55.44 -11.68
CA HIS A 496 42.40 -54.46 -10.60
C HIS A 496 40.94 -54.24 -10.20
N ARG A 497 40.04 -54.15 -11.19
CA ARG A 497 38.61 -53.97 -10.93
C ARG A 497 37.98 -55.19 -10.28
N MET A 498 38.41 -56.40 -10.66
CA MET A 498 37.99 -57.64 -10.00
C MET A 498 38.47 -57.71 -8.55
N GLN A 499 39.72 -57.34 -8.27
CA GLN A 499 40.25 -57.27 -6.90
C GLN A 499 39.47 -56.26 -6.05
N ALA A 500 39.26 -55.04 -6.56
CA ALA A 500 38.49 -54.02 -5.83
C ALA A 500 37.03 -54.43 -5.59
N MET A 501 36.44 -55.23 -6.48
CA MET A 501 35.09 -55.77 -6.27
C MET A 501 35.08 -56.91 -5.25
N SER A 502 36.13 -57.75 -5.23
CA SER A 502 36.34 -58.80 -4.22
C SER A 502 36.51 -58.19 -2.82
N ASP A 503 37.39 -57.19 -2.68
CA ASP A 503 37.64 -56.51 -1.40
C ASP A 503 36.36 -55.88 -0.85
N ARG A 504 35.54 -55.28 -1.71
CA ARG A 504 34.21 -54.76 -1.32
C ARG A 504 33.24 -55.87 -0.93
N MET A 505 33.25 -57.02 -1.61
CA MET A 505 32.40 -58.15 -1.19
C MET A 505 32.81 -58.67 0.18
N ASP A 506 34.11 -58.73 0.47
CA ASP A 506 34.63 -59.15 1.77
C ASP A 506 34.24 -58.15 2.88
N GLU A 507 34.21 -56.84 2.60
CA GLU A 507 33.69 -55.81 3.51
C GLU A 507 32.18 -55.98 3.80
N PHE A 508 31.40 -56.47 2.83
CA PHE A 508 29.95 -56.71 2.99
C PHE A 508 29.61 -58.09 3.55
N GLU A 509 30.54 -59.06 3.53
CA GLU A 509 30.36 -60.37 4.17
C GLU A 509 30.28 -60.26 5.70
N ASP A 510 30.94 -59.27 6.33
CA ASP A 510 30.80 -58.98 7.76
C ASP A 510 29.52 -58.19 8.11
N HIS A 511 28.38 -58.71 7.65
CA HIS A 511 27.07 -58.13 7.93
C HIS A 511 26.73 -58.19 9.43
N GLU A 512 27.22 -59.20 10.15
CA GLU A 512 26.98 -59.34 11.59
C GLU A 512 27.80 -58.34 12.41
N GLY A 513 29.08 -58.11 12.08
CA GLY A 513 29.90 -57.08 12.70
C GLY A 513 29.35 -55.68 12.44
N LEU A 514 28.94 -55.39 11.21
CA LEU A 514 28.32 -54.10 10.86
C LEU A 514 26.99 -53.87 11.61
N LYS A 515 26.19 -54.92 11.80
CA LYS A 515 24.94 -54.87 12.59
C LYS A 515 25.20 -54.72 14.09
N ALA A 516 26.26 -55.34 14.61
CA ALA A 516 26.67 -55.18 16.00
C ALA A 516 27.18 -53.76 16.27
N ASP A 517 27.99 -53.20 15.37
CA ASP A 517 28.57 -51.86 15.50
C ASP A 517 27.50 -50.75 15.38
N THR A 518 26.56 -50.90 14.45
CA THR A 518 25.38 -50.03 14.34
C THR A 518 24.45 -50.17 15.56
N GLY A 519 24.29 -51.38 16.10
CA GLY A 519 23.55 -51.62 17.34
C GLY A 519 24.19 -50.95 18.56
N GLN A 520 25.52 -51.03 18.70
CA GLN A 520 26.26 -50.35 19.76
C GLN A 520 26.18 -48.83 19.64
N LYS A 521 26.30 -48.28 18.42
CA LYS A 521 26.10 -46.85 18.15
C LYS A 521 24.69 -46.40 18.53
N ARG A 522 23.66 -47.17 18.18
CA ARG A 522 22.27 -46.88 18.56
C ARG A 522 22.09 -46.84 20.08
N LEU A 523 22.62 -47.84 20.79
CA LEU A 523 22.57 -47.89 22.27
C LEU A 523 23.38 -46.76 22.93
N GLY A 524 24.47 -46.32 22.31
CA GLY A 524 25.24 -45.16 22.74
C GLY A 524 24.45 -43.85 22.58
N LEU A 525 23.79 -43.69 21.43
CA LEU A 525 22.95 -42.53 21.14
C LEU A 525 21.70 -42.48 22.05
N GLU A 526 21.05 -43.62 22.31
CA GLU A 526 19.91 -43.69 23.24
C GLU A 526 20.31 -43.33 24.68
N ARG A 527 21.49 -43.74 25.13
CA ARG A 527 22.01 -43.33 26.44
C ARG A 527 22.25 -41.83 26.49
N ARG A 528 22.90 -41.28 25.46
CA ARG A 528 23.18 -39.85 25.37
C ARG A 528 21.90 -39.01 25.25
N LEU A 529 20.88 -39.52 24.57
CA LEU A 529 19.57 -38.89 24.50
C LEU A 529 18.92 -38.82 25.88
N LYS A 530 18.95 -39.91 26.66
CA LYS A 530 18.45 -39.91 28.04
C LYS A 530 19.23 -38.97 28.96
N GLU A 531 20.56 -38.95 28.84
CA GLU A 531 21.41 -38.00 29.58
C GLU A 531 21.06 -36.54 29.24
N LEU A 532 20.91 -36.23 27.95
CA LEU A 532 20.53 -34.89 27.50
C LEU A 532 19.10 -34.52 27.94
N GLN A 533 18.17 -35.47 27.94
CA GLN A 533 16.80 -35.24 28.38
C GLN A 533 16.72 -34.92 29.88
N VAL A 534 17.65 -35.43 30.69
CA VAL A 534 17.76 -35.09 32.11
C VAL A 534 18.46 -33.74 32.32
N LEU A 535 19.43 -33.39 31.47
CA LEU A 535 20.17 -32.11 31.57
C LEU A 535 19.42 -30.92 30.97
N LEU A 536 18.52 -31.15 30.00
CA LEU A 536 17.78 -30.11 29.29
C LEU A 536 16.98 -29.19 30.24
N PRO A 537 16.19 -29.69 31.21
CA PRO A 537 15.43 -28.84 32.11
C PRO A 537 16.34 -27.96 32.98
N ASP A 538 17.46 -28.50 33.45
CA ASP A 538 18.42 -27.74 34.26
C ASP A 538 19.07 -26.62 33.44
N VAL A 539 19.38 -26.88 32.16
CA VAL A 539 19.92 -25.87 31.23
C VAL A 539 18.87 -24.83 30.86
N GLU A 540 17.62 -25.23 30.64
CA GLU A 540 16.49 -24.34 30.37
C GLU A 540 16.24 -23.41 31.56
N VAL A 541 16.17 -23.95 32.79
CA VAL A 541 16.02 -23.15 34.01
C VAL A 541 17.20 -22.20 34.20
N ASN A 542 18.44 -22.65 33.95
CA ASN A 542 19.61 -21.78 34.00
C ASN A 542 19.56 -20.68 32.93
N SER A 543 19.10 -21.00 31.71
CA SER A 543 18.92 -20.05 30.63
C SER A 543 17.88 -18.99 30.99
N GLU A 544 16.72 -19.40 31.51
CA GLU A 544 15.67 -18.50 32.00
C GLU A 544 16.18 -17.59 33.11
N GLN A 545 16.95 -18.13 34.07
CA GLN A 545 17.56 -17.33 35.13
C GLN A 545 18.57 -16.32 34.59
N VAL A 546 19.39 -16.69 33.60
CA VAL A 546 20.34 -15.78 32.94
C VAL A 546 19.61 -14.71 32.15
N LEU A 547 18.53 -15.07 31.44
CA LEU A 547 17.68 -14.11 30.71
C LEU A 547 16.98 -13.14 31.66
N ALA A 548 16.51 -13.61 32.82
CA ALA A 548 15.94 -12.76 33.87
C ALA A 548 16.98 -11.82 34.49
N LYS A 549 18.21 -12.30 34.73
CA LYS A 549 19.32 -11.44 35.16
C LYS A 549 19.69 -10.40 34.10
N LEU A 550 19.62 -10.77 32.82
CA LEU A 550 19.88 -9.86 31.71
C LEU A 550 18.76 -8.84 31.54
N SER A 551 17.50 -9.22 31.72
CA SER A 551 16.36 -8.29 31.65
C SER A 551 16.39 -7.29 32.80
N THR A 552 16.65 -7.74 34.02
CA THR A 552 16.83 -6.86 35.19
C THR A 552 18.01 -5.92 35.02
N ALA A 553 19.15 -6.40 34.53
CA ALA A 553 20.30 -5.55 34.23
C ALA A 553 20.00 -4.53 33.11
N LYS A 554 19.24 -4.91 32.08
CA LYS A 554 18.77 -3.98 31.03
C LYS A 554 17.86 -2.90 31.60
N ILE A 555 16.91 -3.27 32.46
CA ILE A 555 16.01 -2.30 33.11
C ILE A 555 16.84 -1.32 33.96
N GLN A 556 17.75 -1.82 34.79
CA GLN A 556 18.64 -0.97 35.59
C GLN A 556 19.53 -0.05 34.73
N LEU A 557 19.93 -0.52 33.54
CA LEU A 557 20.71 0.26 32.60
C LEU A 557 19.84 1.32 31.90
N ASP A 558 18.64 0.98 31.44
CA ASP A 558 17.70 1.93 30.82
C ASP A 558 17.16 2.96 31.83
N GLU A 559 17.04 2.61 33.11
CA GLU A 559 16.72 3.52 34.22
C GLU A 559 17.88 4.45 34.61
N SER A 560 19.11 4.15 34.19
CA SER A 560 20.26 5.01 34.45
C SER A 560 20.25 6.24 33.52
N ASP A 561 20.18 7.42 34.12
CA ASP A 561 20.26 8.71 33.42
C ASP A 561 21.56 8.85 32.59
N GLU A 562 22.67 8.28 33.07
CA GLU A 562 23.95 8.27 32.35
C GLU A 562 23.88 7.42 31.07
N TYR A 563 23.16 6.30 31.10
CA TYR A 563 23.00 5.46 29.93
C TYR A 563 22.05 6.08 28.91
N THR A 564 20.94 6.69 29.33
CA THR A 564 20.03 7.39 28.41
C THR A 564 20.71 8.57 27.72
N THR A 565 21.52 9.34 28.45
CA THR A 565 22.33 10.41 27.86
C THR A 565 23.38 9.86 26.89
N LEU A 566 24.07 8.77 27.23
CA LEU A 566 25.06 8.14 26.36
C LEU A 566 24.43 7.53 25.09
N LYS A 567 23.25 6.90 25.20
CA LYS A 567 22.44 6.39 24.08
C LYS A 567 22.00 7.52 23.13
N ASN A 568 21.63 8.67 23.69
CA ASN A 568 21.29 9.86 22.90
C ASN A 568 22.52 10.44 22.18
N VAL A 569 23.68 10.47 22.84
CA VAL A 569 24.95 10.88 22.22
C VAL A 569 25.36 9.90 21.11
N GLN A 570 25.22 8.59 21.34
CA GLN A 570 25.50 7.56 20.35
C GLN A 570 24.60 7.71 19.11
N LYS A 571 23.30 7.95 19.28
CA LYS A 571 22.39 8.22 18.16
C LYS A 571 22.77 9.47 17.37
N LYS A 572 23.14 10.55 18.07
CA LYS A 572 23.65 11.78 17.42
C LYS A 572 24.94 11.50 16.65
N TRP A 573 25.85 10.72 17.21
CA TRP A 573 27.09 10.32 16.54
C TRP A 573 26.82 9.47 15.30
N GLN A 574 25.91 8.48 15.38
CA GLN A 574 25.52 7.66 14.23
C GLN A 574 24.89 8.50 13.11
N TYR A 575 24.03 9.46 13.44
CA TYR A 575 23.43 10.37 12.48
C TYR A 575 24.49 11.25 11.79
N VAL A 576 25.44 11.79 12.57
CA VAL A 576 26.55 12.57 12.01
C VAL A 576 27.45 11.70 11.13
N GLU A 577 27.72 10.45 11.50
CA GLU A 577 28.54 9.53 10.70
C GLU A 577 27.84 9.17 9.38
N GLN A 578 26.55 8.88 9.40
CA GLN A 578 25.76 8.63 8.19
C GLN A 578 25.74 9.85 7.27
N ASN A 579 25.54 11.05 7.81
CA ASN A 579 25.60 12.29 7.03
C ASN A 579 27.00 12.52 6.44
N ASN A 580 28.05 12.22 7.20
CA ASN A 580 29.42 12.35 6.71
C ASN A 580 29.71 11.36 5.58
N ALA A 581 29.22 10.12 5.69
CA ALA A 581 29.29 9.13 4.61
C ALA A 581 28.56 9.60 3.35
N ALA A 582 27.33 10.09 3.47
CA ALA A 582 26.57 10.64 2.35
C ALA A 582 27.24 11.87 1.72
N LEU A 583 27.83 12.76 2.54
CA LEU A 583 28.60 13.90 2.05
C LEU A 583 29.88 13.46 1.33
N ARG A 584 30.56 12.41 1.79
CA ARG A 584 31.72 11.84 1.09
C ARG A 584 31.33 11.20 -0.23
N GLU A 585 30.20 10.52 -0.29
CA GLU A 585 29.71 9.91 -1.53
C GLU A 585 29.31 10.98 -2.56
N THR A 586 28.58 12.02 -2.13
CA THR A 586 28.25 13.15 -3.01
C THR A 586 29.49 13.91 -3.47
N ALA A 587 30.49 14.09 -2.60
CA ALA A 587 31.78 14.66 -2.98
C ALA A 587 32.50 13.76 -4.02
N ALA A 588 32.56 12.46 -3.79
CA ALA A 588 33.17 11.50 -4.73
C ALA A 588 32.42 11.46 -6.08
N ALA A 589 31.09 11.56 -6.08
CA ALA A 589 30.28 11.66 -7.29
C ALA A 589 30.58 12.96 -8.05
N LYS A 590 30.68 14.09 -7.34
CA LYS A 590 31.07 15.38 -7.94
C LYS A 590 32.50 15.37 -8.46
N ASP A 591 33.43 14.75 -7.76
CA ASP A 591 34.80 14.56 -8.23
C ASP A 591 34.83 13.67 -9.48
N ALA A 592 34.02 12.61 -9.54
CA ALA A 592 33.90 11.76 -10.73
C ALA A 592 33.30 12.53 -11.93
N GLU A 593 32.27 13.35 -11.72
CA GLU A 593 31.68 14.21 -12.75
C GLU A 593 32.63 15.30 -13.24
N THR A 594 33.48 15.84 -12.35
CA THR A 594 34.41 16.94 -12.66
C THR A 594 35.81 16.48 -13.03
N ASN A 595 36.09 15.18 -12.99
CA ASN A 595 37.39 14.64 -13.39
C ASN A 595 37.50 14.53 -14.91
N TYR A 596 37.88 15.64 -15.54
CA TYR A 596 38.14 15.73 -16.98
C TYR A 596 39.53 15.20 -17.40
N SER A 597 40.27 14.46 -16.56
CA SER A 597 41.61 13.96 -16.92
C SER A 597 41.57 13.05 -18.14
N ASN A 598 40.59 12.15 -18.22
CA ASN A 598 40.44 11.23 -19.34
C ASN A 598 40.15 11.98 -20.65
N LEU A 599 39.27 13.00 -20.59
CA LEU A 599 38.96 13.85 -21.74
C LEU A 599 40.19 14.67 -22.18
N LYS A 600 40.97 15.16 -21.22
CA LYS A 600 42.24 15.85 -21.49
C LYS A 600 43.25 14.92 -22.17
N ASP A 601 43.41 13.70 -21.68
CA ASP A 601 44.35 12.72 -22.24
C ASP A 601 43.92 12.30 -23.65
N GLU A 602 42.62 12.15 -23.90
CA GLU A 602 42.09 11.86 -25.23
C GLU A 602 42.24 13.03 -26.20
N ALA A 603 42.00 14.27 -25.75
CA ALA A 603 42.25 15.47 -26.55
C ALA A 603 43.75 15.60 -26.89
N MET A 604 44.65 15.32 -25.94
CA MET A 604 46.10 15.30 -26.17
C MET A 604 46.51 14.19 -27.15
N ARG A 605 45.89 13.00 -27.08
CA ARG A 605 46.11 11.92 -28.05
C ARG A 605 45.67 12.32 -29.46
N LEU A 606 44.47 12.87 -29.60
CA LEU A 606 43.95 13.36 -30.89
C LEU A 606 44.80 14.50 -31.44
N GLN A 607 45.28 15.41 -30.60
CA GLN A 607 46.22 16.46 -31.00
C GLN A 607 47.53 15.86 -31.52
N ALA A 608 48.08 14.85 -30.84
CA ALA A 608 49.29 14.16 -31.28
C ALA A 608 49.09 13.44 -32.62
N GLU A 609 47.96 12.75 -32.81
CA GLU A 609 47.61 12.10 -34.08
C GLU A 609 47.41 13.12 -35.21
N TYR A 610 46.71 14.23 -34.95
CA TYR A 610 46.54 15.29 -35.92
C TYR A 610 47.88 15.92 -36.30
N ASN A 611 48.73 16.22 -35.32
CA ASN A 611 50.08 16.74 -35.56
C ASN A 611 50.93 15.75 -36.37
N ALA A 612 50.86 14.45 -36.08
CA ALA A 612 51.55 13.42 -36.85
C ALA A 612 51.08 13.36 -38.31
N ASN A 613 49.76 13.51 -38.53
CA ASN A 613 49.18 13.59 -39.87
C ASN A 613 49.60 14.86 -40.62
N VAL A 614 49.63 16.02 -39.96
CA VAL A 614 50.11 17.27 -40.59
C VAL A 614 51.59 17.18 -40.96
N VAL A 615 52.42 16.56 -40.11
CA VAL A 615 53.85 16.34 -40.39
C VAL A 615 54.04 15.35 -41.56
N SER A 616 53.20 14.32 -41.68
CA SER A 616 53.27 13.38 -42.81
C SER A 616 52.84 14.02 -44.13
N TRP A 617 51.92 14.99 -44.10
CA TRP A 617 51.48 15.75 -45.28
C TRP A 617 52.47 16.82 -45.74
N THR A 618 53.32 17.31 -44.85
CA THR A 618 54.27 18.40 -45.12
C THR A 618 55.68 17.92 -45.48
N ARG A 619 55.95 16.59 -45.46
CA ARG A 619 57.19 16.03 -46.02
C ARG A 619 57.05 15.85 -47.54
N PRO A 620 57.81 16.60 -48.37
CA PRO A 620 57.90 16.31 -49.80
C PRO A 620 58.63 14.97 -49.97
N LYS A 621 58.15 14.16 -50.93
CA LYS A 621 58.80 12.90 -51.34
C LYS A 621 60.23 13.11 -51.82
#